data_AF-A0A3S7KSC4-F1
#
_entry.id   AF-A0A3S7KSC4-F1
#
_cell.length_a   1.000
_cell.length_b   1.000
_cell.length_c   1.000
_cell.angle_alpha   90.00
_cell.angle_beta   90.00
_cell.angle_gamma   90.00
#
_symmetry.space_group_name_H-M   'P 1'
#
loop_
_entity.id
_entity.type
_entity.pdbx_description
1 polymer ?
#
loop_
_entity_poly.entity_id
_entity_poly.type
_entity_poly.pdbx_seq_one_letter_code
_entity_poly.pdbx_strand_id
1 'polypeptide(L)'
;MCRFGLLLALAGCHNDDSAHAVGDAVADPSAASAAAPAAAASKAPPPAGAMPAPPVAQPVKRGAVPDPGYLAGESRLLSGNMLSSGSAETVLRSRKGFEEALRQFEQDAARHPDAQDLSALYRAAATRALGADTALASLWCGYSLCMGEVQSRSREGFADWVRAFRQDHGAPYYALMTAEYPLGQGQSAGRFVFSVDPAANGISTP
;
A
#
# COMPACT_ATOMS: atom_id res chain seq x y z
N MET A 1 28.39 47.49 18.09
CA MET A 1 29.81 47.12 18.33
C MET A 1 29.95 45.62 18.15
N CYS A 2 31.02 45.16 17.50
CA CYS A 2 31.19 43.76 17.08
C CYS A 2 32.13 43.00 18.02
N ARG A 3 31.88 41.69 18.19
CA ARG A 3 32.81 40.54 17.95
C ARG A 3 32.14 39.24 18.49
N PHE A 4 32.03 38.16 17.71
CA PHE A 4 33.08 37.15 17.36
C PHE A 4 33.70 36.50 18.62
N GLY A 5 33.82 35.18 18.74
CA GLY A 5 33.37 34.02 17.92
C GLY A 5 33.23 32.82 18.87
N LEU A 6 33.53 31.54 18.59
CA LEU A 6 33.95 30.75 17.43
C LEU A 6 33.87 29.27 17.96
N LEU A 7 33.35 28.25 17.29
CA LEU A 7 34.09 27.31 16.44
C LEU A 7 33.20 26.13 16.01
N LEU A 8 33.40 25.63 14.78
CA LEU A 8 33.02 24.28 14.37
C LEU A 8 34.07 23.27 14.86
N ALA A 9 33.68 22.00 15.01
CA ALA A 9 34.58 20.86 14.90
C ALA A 9 33.89 19.70 14.15
N LEU A 10 34.61 19.10 13.20
CA LEU A 10 34.25 17.89 12.45
C LEU A 10 35.34 16.83 12.67
N ALA A 11 34.98 15.57 12.39
CA ALA A 11 35.85 14.39 12.19
C ALA A 11 36.48 13.69 13.43
N GLY A 12 36.01 12.46 13.69
CA GLY A 12 36.75 11.24 13.32
C GLY A 12 37.75 10.62 14.30
N CYS A 13 37.57 9.30 14.57
CA CYS A 13 38.56 8.22 14.81
C CYS A 13 37.76 6.97 15.26
N HIS A 14 37.62 5.90 14.48
CA HIS A 14 38.60 4.86 14.10
C HIS A 14 38.89 3.84 15.21
N ASN A 15 38.65 2.56 14.91
CA ASN A 15 39.30 1.41 15.53
C ASN A 15 39.23 0.24 14.53
N ASP A 16 40.36 -0.39 14.24
CA ASP A 16 40.53 -1.47 13.25
C ASP A 16 41.36 -2.63 13.86
N ASP A 17 41.57 -3.69 13.07
CA ASP A 17 42.47 -4.83 13.27
C ASP A 17 42.08 -5.87 14.36
N SER A 18 42.24 -7.20 14.15
CA SER A 18 42.97 -7.95 13.11
C SER A 18 42.35 -9.32 12.74
N ALA A 19 42.60 -9.77 11.49
CA ALA A 19 43.09 -11.09 10.99
C ALA A 19 42.63 -12.43 11.67
N HIS A 20 42.62 -13.64 11.07
CA HIS A 20 42.85 -14.27 9.75
C HIS A 20 42.27 -15.72 9.83
N ALA A 21 42.28 -16.66 8.86
CA ALA A 21 42.85 -16.81 7.51
C ALA A 21 41.81 -17.55 6.60
N VAL A 22 41.73 -17.37 5.28
CA VAL A 22 42.48 -18.04 4.18
C VAL A 22 42.49 -19.58 4.22
N GLY A 23 41.91 -20.19 3.19
CA GLY A 23 41.99 -21.62 2.83
C GLY A 23 41.27 -21.86 1.50
N ASP A 24 42.02 -22.06 0.42
CA ASP A 24 41.55 -21.99 -0.98
C ASP A 24 41.78 -23.31 -1.75
N ALA A 25 41.16 -23.43 -2.93
CA ALA A 25 41.32 -24.49 -3.95
C ALA A 25 40.78 -25.91 -3.61
N VAL A 26 40.50 -26.82 -4.55
CA VAL A 26 40.77 -26.92 -6.01
C VAL A 26 39.53 -27.51 -6.73
N ALA A 27 39.42 -27.35 -8.04
CA ALA A 27 38.32 -27.87 -8.87
C ALA A 27 38.62 -29.20 -9.62
N ASP A 28 37.52 -29.81 -10.11
CA ASP A 28 37.40 -30.60 -11.35
C ASP A 28 37.81 -32.11 -11.33
N PRO A 29 37.55 -32.92 -12.39
CA PRO A 29 36.45 -33.88 -12.33
C PRO A 29 36.85 -35.34 -12.63
N SER A 30 35.89 -36.27 -12.56
CA SER A 30 36.03 -37.56 -13.26
C SER A 30 34.67 -38.17 -13.64
N ALA A 31 34.54 -38.49 -14.93
CA ALA A 31 33.44 -39.28 -15.47
C ALA A 31 33.95 -40.67 -15.87
N ALA A 32 33.29 -41.73 -15.42
CA ALA A 32 33.52 -43.07 -15.90
C ALA A 32 32.21 -43.87 -15.96
N SER A 33 31.89 -44.36 -17.15
CA SER A 33 30.77 -45.28 -17.41
C SER A 33 31.24 -46.72 -17.30
N ALA A 34 30.44 -47.59 -16.69
CA ALA A 34 30.58 -49.05 -16.79
C ALA A 34 29.22 -49.73 -16.68
N ALA A 35 29.02 -50.78 -17.48
CA ALA A 35 27.74 -51.44 -17.67
C ALA A 35 27.41 -52.53 -16.62
N ALA A 36 26.15 -52.97 -16.60
CA ALA A 36 25.61 -54.00 -15.73
C ALA A 36 26.22 -55.41 -15.96
N PRO A 37 25.97 -56.34 -15.03
CA PRO A 37 25.01 -57.40 -15.39
C PRO A 37 23.93 -57.67 -14.33
N ALA A 38 22.88 -58.40 -14.73
CA ALA A 38 21.68 -58.67 -13.93
C ALA A 38 21.78 -59.95 -13.09
N ALA A 39 21.09 -59.98 -11.93
CA ALA A 39 20.41 -61.18 -11.41
C ALA A 39 19.53 -60.87 -10.17
N ALA A 40 18.61 -61.81 -9.90
CA ALA A 40 17.85 -62.03 -8.66
C ALA A 40 16.74 -61.03 -8.28
N ALA A 41 15.50 -61.51 -8.34
CA ALA A 41 14.31 -60.83 -7.86
C ALA A 41 14.15 -60.95 -6.33
N SER A 42 13.69 -59.88 -5.69
CA SER A 42 13.06 -59.91 -4.37
C SER A 42 11.81 -59.02 -4.41
N LYS A 43 10.64 -59.58 -4.09
CA LYS A 43 9.38 -58.83 -3.99
C LYS A 43 9.46 -57.88 -2.79
N ALA A 44 9.49 -56.58 -3.05
CA ALA A 44 9.26 -55.54 -2.05
C ALA A 44 7.77 -55.10 -2.03
N PRO A 45 7.24 -54.55 -0.92
CA PRO A 45 5.85 -54.10 -0.81
C PRO A 45 5.54 -52.89 -1.71
N PRO A 46 4.26 -52.59 -1.99
CA PRO A 46 3.90 -51.44 -2.82
C PRO A 46 4.29 -50.10 -2.15
N PRO A 47 4.81 -49.12 -2.91
CA PRO A 47 5.13 -47.81 -2.37
C PRO A 47 3.84 -47.03 -2.02
N ALA A 48 3.91 -46.25 -0.95
CA ALA A 48 2.85 -45.31 -0.58
C ALA A 48 2.60 -44.29 -1.72
N GLY A 49 1.33 -43.90 -1.90
CA GLY A 49 0.92 -43.02 -2.99
C GLY A 49 1.65 -41.67 -2.95
N ALA A 50 2.33 -41.34 -4.04
CA ALA A 50 2.91 -40.02 -4.22
C ALA A 50 1.78 -38.99 -4.34
N MET A 51 1.72 -38.04 -3.40
CA MET A 51 0.86 -36.87 -3.53
C MET A 51 1.35 -36.02 -4.72
N PRO A 52 0.47 -35.54 -5.61
CA PRO A 52 0.88 -34.65 -6.69
C PRO A 52 1.40 -33.33 -6.11
N ALA A 53 2.53 -32.87 -6.64
CA ALA A 53 3.09 -31.57 -6.28
C ALA A 53 2.11 -30.42 -6.65
N PRO A 54 2.02 -29.35 -5.85
CA PRO A 54 1.17 -28.21 -6.18
C PRO A 54 1.65 -27.55 -7.48
N PRO A 55 0.74 -27.12 -8.37
CA PRO A 55 1.12 -26.46 -9.61
C PRO A 55 1.82 -25.12 -9.30
N VAL A 56 2.98 -24.91 -9.90
CA VAL A 56 3.69 -23.62 -9.84
C VAL A 56 2.79 -22.54 -10.44
N ALA A 57 2.44 -21.53 -9.65
CA ALA A 57 1.59 -20.43 -10.09
C ALA A 57 2.26 -19.68 -11.25
N GLN A 58 1.69 -19.77 -12.45
CA GLN A 58 2.17 -19.01 -13.60
C GLN A 58 1.85 -17.51 -13.40
N PRO A 59 2.75 -16.59 -13.77
CA PRO A 59 2.46 -15.16 -13.71
C PRO A 59 1.31 -14.84 -14.66
N VAL A 60 0.16 -14.46 -14.09
CA VAL A 60 -1.00 -14.02 -14.87
C VAL A 60 -0.59 -12.82 -15.71
N LYS A 61 -0.59 -12.98 -17.03
CA LYS A 61 -0.39 -11.85 -17.95
C LYS A 61 -1.52 -10.85 -17.72
N ARG A 62 -1.19 -9.74 -17.07
CA ARG A 62 -2.10 -8.63 -16.82
C ARG A 62 -2.44 -7.98 -18.16
N GLY A 63 -3.53 -8.44 -18.78
CA GLY A 63 -4.06 -7.83 -19.99
C GLY A 63 -4.39 -6.36 -19.72
N ALA A 64 -4.29 -5.51 -20.75
CA ALA A 64 -4.81 -4.17 -20.67
C ALA A 64 -6.31 -4.26 -20.34
N VAL A 65 -6.70 -3.79 -19.15
CA VAL A 65 -8.07 -3.83 -18.68
C VAL A 65 -8.88 -2.86 -19.56
N PRO A 66 -10.03 -3.27 -20.13
CA PRO A 66 -10.91 -2.32 -20.81
C PRO A 66 -11.35 -1.25 -19.80
N ASP A 67 -11.56 -0.01 -20.28
CA ASP A 67 -11.90 1.16 -19.45
C ASP A 67 -12.91 0.78 -18.35
N PRO A 68 -12.46 0.63 -17.08
CA PRO A 68 -13.28 0.04 -16.05
C PRO A 68 -14.28 1.10 -15.64
N GLY A 69 -15.52 0.98 -16.13
CA GLY A 69 -16.56 2.02 -16.10
C GLY A 69 -16.68 2.70 -14.74
N TYR A 70 -15.91 3.78 -14.58
CA TYR A 70 -15.71 4.46 -13.30
C TYR A 70 -17.01 5.13 -12.85
N LEU A 71 -17.29 5.06 -11.55
CA LEU A 71 -18.47 5.69 -10.98
C LEU A 71 -18.37 7.23 -11.07
N ALA A 72 -19.52 7.91 -10.96
CA ALA A 72 -19.64 9.34 -11.24
C ALA A 72 -18.88 10.24 -10.24
N GLY A 73 -18.55 9.71 -9.06
CA GLY A 73 -17.70 10.36 -8.05
C GLY A 73 -16.21 10.17 -8.35
N GLU A 74 -15.76 8.94 -8.58
CA GLU A 74 -14.33 8.64 -8.77
C GLU A 74 -13.78 9.13 -10.11
N SER A 75 -14.57 9.07 -11.18
CA SER A 75 -14.21 9.60 -12.52
C SER A 75 -13.83 11.09 -12.53
N ARG A 76 -14.30 11.89 -11.57
CA ARG A 76 -13.93 13.31 -11.41
C ARG A 76 -12.55 13.52 -10.78
N LEU A 77 -12.08 12.51 -10.04
CA LEU A 77 -10.82 12.51 -9.32
C LEU A 77 -9.73 11.74 -10.06
N LEU A 78 -10.06 11.08 -11.17
CA LEU A 78 -9.13 10.31 -12.00
C LEU A 78 -8.66 11.09 -13.23
N SER A 79 -7.48 10.74 -13.72
CA SER A 79 -6.93 11.11 -15.03
C SER A 79 -6.45 9.82 -15.69
N GLY A 80 -7.23 9.32 -16.65
CA GLY A 80 -7.12 7.92 -17.07
C GLY A 80 -7.34 7.00 -15.87
N ASN A 81 -6.39 6.10 -15.62
CA ASN A 81 -6.40 5.19 -14.47
C ASN A 81 -5.63 5.72 -13.24
N MET A 82 -5.21 6.99 -13.20
CA MET A 82 -4.42 7.53 -12.07
C MET A 82 -5.20 8.56 -11.27
N LEU A 83 -4.91 8.68 -9.97
CA LEU A 83 -5.47 9.74 -9.13
C LEU A 83 -4.95 11.11 -9.61
N SER A 84 -5.85 11.99 -10.05
CA SER A 84 -5.50 13.32 -10.55
C SER A 84 -5.08 14.23 -9.41
N SER A 85 -3.81 14.63 -9.38
CA SER A 85 -3.29 15.52 -8.34
C SER A 85 -4.08 16.84 -8.27
N GLY A 86 -4.27 17.50 -9.41
CA GLY A 86 -4.98 18.77 -9.49
C GLY A 86 -6.46 18.67 -9.11
N SER A 87 -7.16 17.62 -9.55
CA SER A 87 -8.58 17.42 -9.21
C SER A 87 -8.75 17.09 -7.72
N ALA A 88 -7.96 16.15 -7.20
CA ALA A 88 -8.01 15.73 -5.81
C ALA A 88 -7.64 16.88 -4.87
N GLU A 89 -6.56 17.61 -5.14
CA GLU A 89 -6.15 18.76 -4.32
C GLU A 89 -7.24 19.85 -4.28
N THR A 90 -7.83 20.18 -5.43
CA THR A 90 -8.93 21.17 -5.54
C THR A 90 -10.13 20.75 -4.71
N VAL A 91 -10.52 19.47 -4.77
CA VAL A 91 -11.66 18.92 -4.03
C VAL A 91 -11.37 18.86 -2.53
N LEU A 92 -10.24 18.30 -2.10
CA LEU A 92 -9.91 18.12 -0.69
C LEU A 92 -9.78 19.47 0.05
N ARG A 93 -9.15 20.47 -0.57
CA ARG A 93 -9.00 21.83 0.01
C ARG A 93 -10.31 22.62 0.04
N SER A 94 -11.26 22.34 -0.85
CA SER A 94 -12.56 23.02 -0.89
C SER A 94 -13.58 22.33 0.00
N ARG A 95 -14.12 23.03 1.03
CA ARG A 95 -15.21 22.47 1.86
C ARG A 95 -16.41 22.04 1.01
N LYS A 96 -16.90 22.94 0.15
CA LYS A 96 -18.03 22.65 -0.74
C LYS A 96 -17.69 21.54 -1.74
N GLY A 97 -16.50 21.59 -2.36
CA GLY A 97 -16.07 20.58 -3.33
C GLY A 97 -15.98 19.19 -2.72
N PHE A 98 -15.44 19.08 -1.50
CA PHE A 98 -15.39 17.83 -0.74
C PHE A 98 -16.79 17.33 -0.36
N GLU A 99 -17.66 18.18 0.21
CA GLU A 99 -19.04 17.80 0.57
C GLU A 99 -19.83 17.33 -0.67
N GLU A 100 -19.66 17.97 -1.83
CA GLU A 100 -20.28 17.58 -3.10
C GLU A 100 -19.72 16.27 -3.66
N ALA A 101 -18.40 16.04 -3.58
CA ALA A 101 -17.75 14.82 -4.02
C ALA A 101 -18.11 13.63 -3.12
N LEU A 102 -18.00 13.78 -1.80
CA LEU A 102 -18.34 12.75 -0.81
C LEU A 102 -19.81 12.29 -0.97
N ARG A 103 -20.74 13.23 -1.19
CA ARG A 103 -22.14 12.92 -1.49
C ARG A 103 -22.33 12.16 -2.80
N GLN A 104 -21.48 12.38 -3.81
CA GLN A 104 -21.51 11.57 -5.04
C GLN A 104 -21.03 10.14 -4.77
N PHE A 105 -19.92 9.97 -4.04
CA PHE A 105 -19.44 8.63 -3.63
C PHE A 105 -20.50 7.89 -2.79
N GLU A 106 -21.23 8.57 -1.92
CA GLU A 106 -22.35 8.00 -1.16
C GLU A 106 -23.51 7.55 -2.08
N GLN A 107 -23.89 8.37 -3.05
CA GLN A 107 -24.94 8.02 -4.03
C GLN A 107 -24.54 6.87 -4.95
N ASP A 108 -23.26 6.79 -5.28
CA ASP A 108 -22.68 5.71 -6.09
C ASP A 108 -22.68 4.41 -5.26
N ALA A 109 -22.14 4.42 -4.03
CA ALA A 109 -22.19 3.27 -3.13
C ALA A 109 -23.62 2.78 -2.83
N ALA A 110 -24.59 3.69 -2.69
CA ALA A 110 -26.00 3.34 -2.47
C ALA A 110 -26.70 2.69 -3.70
N ARG A 111 -26.07 2.70 -4.88
CA ARG A 111 -26.60 2.13 -6.13
C ARG A 111 -25.80 0.92 -6.64
N HIS A 112 -24.59 0.72 -6.14
CA HIS A 112 -23.63 -0.24 -6.64
C HIS A 112 -23.12 -1.13 -5.49
N PRO A 113 -23.59 -2.40 -5.38
CA PRO A 113 -23.25 -3.27 -4.24
C PRO A 113 -21.76 -3.43 -3.99
N ASP A 114 -20.93 -3.59 -5.02
CA ASP A 114 -19.48 -3.72 -4.86
C ASP A 114 -18.85 -2.47 -4.21
N ALA A 115 -19.37 -1.28 -4.54
CA ALA A 115 -18.94 -0.01 -3.94
C ALA A 115 -19.46 0.15 -2.49
N GLN A 116 -20.63 -0.42 -2.16
CA GLN A 116 -21.10 -0.55 -0.78
C GLN A 116 -20.20 -1.48 0.05
N ASP A 117 -19.83 -2.64 -0.49
CA ASP A 117 -18.97 -3.62 0.19
C ASP A 117 -17.54 -3.08 0.38
N LEU A 118 -16.97 -2.42 -0.63
CA LEU A 118 -15.71 -1.67 -0.50
C LEU A 118 -15.82 -0.58 0.57
N SER A 119 -16.91 0.20 0.59
CA SER A 119 -17.14 1.21 1.62
C SER A 119 -17.18 0.61 3.02
N ALA A 120 -17.79 -0.57 3.20
CA ALA A 120 -17.83 -1.26 4.48
C ALA A 120 -16.44 -1.79 4.90
N LEU A 121 -15.72 -2.44 3.98
CA LEU A 121 -14.37 -2.97 4.19
C LEU A 121 -13.38 -1.87 4.62
N TYR A 122 -13.30 -0.79 3.83
CA TYR A 122 -12.36 0.30 4.09
C TYR A 122 -12.78 1.16 5.28
N ARG A 123 -14.08 1.28 5.59
CA ARG A 123 -14.54 1.89 6.84
C ARG A 123 -14.10 1.08 8.05
N ALA A 124 -14.18 -0.25 8.01
CA ALA A 124 -13.68 -1.10 9.09
C ALA A 124 -12.16 -0.94 9.27
N ALA A 125 -11.38 -0.91 8.19
CA ALA A 125 -9.92 -0.68 8.24
C ALA A 125 -9.56 0.72 8.77
N ALA A 126 -10.19 1.77 8.24
CA ALA A 126 -10.00 3.14 8.70
C ALA A 126 -10.36 3.32 10.20
N THR A 127 -11.36 2.57 10.67
CA THR A 127 -11.77 2.54 12.10
C THR A 127 -10.73 1.84 12.97
N ARG A 128 -10.13 0.72 12.53
CA ARG A 128 -9.05 0.03 13.26
C ARG A 128 -7.81 0.92 13.46
N ALA A 129 -7.56 1.84 12.53
CA ALA A 129 -6.43 2.76 12.59
C ALA A 129 -6.67 4.01 13.48
N LEU A 130 -7.87 4.20 14.05
CA LEU A 130 -8.16 5.36 14.91
C LEU A 130 -7.40 5.28 16.24
N GLY A 131 -6.87 6.44 16.67
CA GLY A 131 -6.29 6.65 17.99
C GLY A 131 -7.33 7.19 18.96
N ALA A 132 -6.94 7.39 20.23
CA ALA A 132 -7.84 7.86 21.28
C ALA A 132 -8.49 9.23 20.99
N ASP A 133 -7.80 10.08 20.22
CA ASP A 133 -8.22 11.45 19.88
C ASP A 133 -8.77 11.61 18.45
N THR A 134 -8.90 10.52 17.67
CA THR A 134 -9.42 10.59 16.30
C THR A 134 -10.75 9.88 16.10
N ALA A 135 -11.56 10.40 15.17
CA ALA A 135 -12.83 9.83 14.76
C ALA A 135 -12.98 9.87 13.25
N LEU A 136 -13.45 8.76 12.66
CA LEU A 136 -13.80 8.69 11.24
C LEU A 136 -15.16 9.37 11.03
N ALA A 137 -15.15 10.59 10.48
CA ALA A 137 -16.37 11.37 10.23
C ALA A 137 -17.10 10.85 8.98
N SER A 138 -16.37 10.44 7.95
CA SER A 138 -16.94 9.86 6.73
C SER A 138 -15.95 8.96 6.00
N LEU A 139 -16.46 7.95 5.29
CA LEU A 139 -15.72 7.16 4.29
C LEU A 139 -16.69 6.50 3.31
N TRP A 140 -16.51 6.76 2.02
CA TRP A 140 -17.26 6.12 0.94
C TRP A 140 -16.30 5.76 -0.22
N CYS A 141 -16.58 4.65 -0.90
CA CYS A 141 -15.78 4.13 -2.00
C CYS A 141 -16.59 4.04 -3.28
N GLY A 142 -15.92 4.23 -4.42
CA GLY A 142 -16.34 3.73 -5.72
C GLY A 142 -15.76 2.33 -5.94
N TYR A 143 -15.42 1.98 -7.18
CA TYR A 143 -14.75 0.70 -7.47
C TYR A 143 -13.22 0.76 -7.30
N SER A 144 -12.63 1.94 -7.51
CA SER A 144 -11.17 2.15 -7.56
C SER A 144 -10.67 3.18 -6.56
N LEU A 145 -11.49 4.17 -6.18
CA LEU A 145 -11.14 5.19 -5.19
C LEU A 145 -12.02 5.09 -3.93
N CYS A 146 -11.47 5.50 -2.79
CA CYS A 146 -12.20 5.79 -1.56
C CYS A 146 -11.88 7.21 -1.06
N MET A 147 -12.91 7.93 -0.62
CA MET A 147 -12.83 9.30 -0.11
C MET A 147 -13.42 9.37 1.31
N GLY A 148 -12.85 10.21 2.17
CA GLY A 148 -13.39 10.41 3.51
C GLY A 148 -12.73 11.55 4.29
N GLU A 149 -13.14 11.66 5.55
CA GLU A 149 -12.65 12.65 6.51
C GLU A 149 -12.46 12.00 7.88
N VAL A 150 -11.31 12.27 8.50
CA VAL A 150 -11.03 12.00 9.92
C VAL A 150 -10.89 13.31 10.66
N GLN A 151 -11.52 13.40 11.82
CA GLN A 151 -11.41 14.53 12.74
C GLN A 151 -10.52 14.14 13.91
N SER A 152 -9.78 15.11 14.45
CA SER A 152 -8.81 14.91 15.53
C SER A 152 -8.93 15.99 16.61
N ARG A 153 -8.80 15.59 17.87
CA ARG A 153 -8.72 16.51 19.02
C ARG A 153 -7.31 17.07 19.26
N SER A 154 -6.30 16.55 18.56
CA SER A 154 -4.93 17.07 18.53
C SER A 154 -4.57 17.60 17.14
N ARG A 155 -3.41 18.24 16.98
CA ARG A 155 -2.93 18.72 15.67
C ARG A 155 -2.25 17.63 14.87
N GLU A 156 -1.77 16.59 15.56
CA GLU A 156 -0.97 15.52 15.01
C GLU A 156 -1.81 14.27 14.69
N GLY A 157 -2.99 14.14 15.31
CA GLY A 157 -3.76 12.89 15.29
C GLY A 157 -4.22 12.46 13.90
N PHE A 158 -4.48 13.37 12.96
CA PHE A 158 -4.75 12.97 11.57
C PHE A 158 -3.50 12.38 10.89
N ALA A 159 -2.34 13.03 11.03
CA ALA A 159 -1.08 12.50 10.51
C ALA A 159 -0.71 11.15 11.16
N ASP A 160 -1.02 10.97 12.44
CA ASP A 160 -0.85 9.70 13.17
C ASP A 160 -1.78 8.62 12.63
N TRP A 161 -3.06 8.95 12.41
CA TRP A 161 -4.03 8.07 11.77
C TRP A 161 -3.59 7.67 10.35
N VAL A 162 -3.09 8.60 9.52
CA VAL A 162 -2.56 8.28 8.19
C VAL A 162 -1.38 7.30 8.26
N ARG A 163 -0.51 7.43 9.27
CA ARG A 163 0.62 6.52 9.48
C ARG A 163 0.17 5.14 9.95
N ALA A 164 -0.83 5.05 10.82
CA ALA A 164 -1.41 3.79 11.29
C ALA A 164 -2.21 3.08 10.18
N PHE A 165 -3.03 3.83 9.43
CA PHE A 165 -3.86 3.29 8.35
C PHE A 165 -3.03 2.68 7.22
N ARG A 166 -1.85 3.26 6.91
CA ARG A 166 -0.88 2.68 5.97
C ARG A 166 -0.36 1.29 6.38
N GLN A 167 -0.44 0.95 7.66
CA GLN A 167 0.03 -0.32 8.21
C GLN A 167 -1.07 -1.39 8.29
N ASP A 168 -2.32 -1.06 7.91
CA ASP A 168 -3.40 -2.04 7.86
C ASP A 168 -3.25 -2.96 6.64
N HIS A 169 -2.62 -4.11 6.86
CA HIS A 169 -2.43 -5.15 5.84
C HIS A 169 -3.74 -5.85 5.42
N GLY A 170 -4.86 -5.60 6.11
CA GLY A 170 -6.17 -6.19 5.78
C GLY A 170 -6.94 -5.41 4.71
N ALA A 171 -6.55 -4.18 4.39
CA ALA A 171 -7.15 -3.35 3.37
C ALA A 171 -6.08 -2.46 2.68
N PRO A 172 -5.24 -3.03 1.81
CA PRO A 172 -4.15 -2.30 1.17
C PRO A 172 -4.66 -1.21 0.22
N TYR A 173 -3.99 -0.07 0.21
CA TYR A 173 -4.22 1.02 -0.75
C TYR A 173 -2.89 1.48 -1.35
N TYR A 174 -2.93 2.16 -2.50
CA TYR A 174 -1.75 2.41 -3.33
C TYR A 174 -1.39 3.90 -3.45
N ALA A 175 -2.22 4.68 -4.12
CA ALA A 175 -2.11 6.14 -4.16
C ALA A 175 -2.92 6.74 -2.99
N LEU A 176 -2.40 7.77 -2.32
CA LEU A 176 -3.11 8.52 -1.27
C LEU A 176 -2.79 10.01 -1.40
N MET A 177 -3.83 10.83 -1.38
CA MET A 177 -3.74 12.28 -1.21
C MET A 177 -4.54 12.73 0.00
N THR A 178 -4.02 13.72 0.71
CA THR A 178 -4.61 14.26 1.93
C THR A 178 -4.60 15.78 1.93
N ALA A 179 -5.58 16.39 2.59
CA ALA A 179 -5.54 17.80 2.96
C ALA A 179 -5.98 17.94 4.42
N GLU A 180 -5.07 18.41 5.26
CA GLU A 180 -5.33 18.69 6.68
C GLU A 180 -5.57 20.18 6.89
N TYR A 181 -6.49 20.50 7.81
CA TYR A 181 -6.82 21.87 8.17
C TYR A 181 -7.18 21.96 9.67
N PRO A 182 -6.81 23.06 10.34
CA PRO A 182 -7.15 23.25 11.75
C PRO A 182 -8.64 23.55 11.91
N LEU A 183 -9.27 22.92 12.90
CA LEU A 183 -10.64 23.26 13.33
C LEU A 183 -10.66 24.35 14.42
N GLY A 184 -9.49 24.69 14.98
CA GLY A 184 -9.34 25.60 16.12
C GLY A 184 -9.13 24.83 17.42
N GLN A 185 -8.80 25.55 18.51
CA GLN A 185 -8.58 24.96 19.85
C GLN A 185 -7.56 23.79 19.93
N GLY A 186 -6.66 23.67 18.95
CA GLY A 186 -5.70 22.55 18.85
C GLY A 186 -6.22 21.32 18.11
N GLN A 187 -7.47 21.33 17.66
CA GLN A 187 -8.11 20.28 16.86
C GLN A 187 -7.76 20.42 15.37
N SER A 188 -7.68 19.31 14.65
CA SER A 188 -7.56 19.27 13.19
C SER A 188 -8.61 18.36 12.55
N ALA A 189 -8.81 18.51 11.25
CA ALA A 189 -9.48 17.53 10.43
C ALA A 189 -8.68 17.31 9.15
N GLY A 190 -8.61 16.07 8.71
CA GLY A 190 -7.96 15.69 7.48
C GLY A 190 -8.92 14.97 6.56
N ARG A 191 -9.04 15.50 5.35
CA ARG A 191 -9.72 14.84 4.24
C ARG A 191 -8.72 14.02 3.46
N PHE A 192 -9.17 12.92 2.89
CA PHE A 192 -8.34 12.03 2.11
C PHE A 192 -9.10 11.47 0.90
N VAL A 193 -8.34 11.12 -0.12
CA VAL A 193 -8.74 10.18 -1.16
C VAL A 193 -7.59 9.21 -1.44
N PHE A 194 -7.89 7.93 -1.54
CA PHE A 194 -6.91 6.90 -1.90
C PHE A 194 -7.45 5.94 -2.96
N SER A 195 -6.52 5.29 -3.65
CA SER A 195 -6.81 4.24 -4.62
C SER A 195 -6.68 2.86 -4.01
N VAL A 196 -7.68 2.01 -4.24
CA VAL A 196 -7.75 0.60 -3.84
C VAL A 196 -7.44 -0.34 -5.01
N ASP A 197 -7.38 0.18 -6.24
CA ASP A 197 -7.05 -0.59 -7.43
C ASP A 197 -5.52 -0.64 -7.65
N PRO A 198 -4.88 -1.83 -7.69
CA PRO A 198 -3.45 -1.97 -7.97
C PRO A 198 -3.04 -1.55 -9.39
N ALA A 199 -3.97 -1.44 -10.35
CA ALA A 199 -3.74 -0.84 -11.65
C ALA A 199 -3.81 0.70 -11.60
N ALA A 200 -4.52 1.28 -10.62
CA ALA A 200 -4.60 2.71 -10.36
C ALA A 200 -3.66 3.16 -9.22
N ASN A 201 -2.42 2.68 -9.26
CA ASN A 201 -1.44 2.86 -8.18
C ASN A 201 -0.64 4.19 -8.23
N GLY A 202 -0.92 5.05 -9.20
CA GLY A 202 -0.20 6.31 -9.44
C GLY A 202 -1.02 7.57 -9.14
N ILE A 203 -0.31 8.68 -8.92
CA ILE A 203 -0.87 10.04 -8.91
C ILE A 203 -0.36 10.74 -10.18
N SER A 204 -1.26 11.25 -11.02
CA SER A 204 -0.86 12.00 -12.22
C SER A 204 -0.55 13.46 -11.85
N THR A 205 0.62 13.95 -12.28
CA THR A 205 0.95 15.37 -12.22
C THR A 205 0.23 16.15 -13.32
N PRO A 206 0.03 17.48 -13.16
CA PRO A 206 -0.32 18.38 -14.26
C PRO A 206 0.72 18.39 -15.39
#